data_AF-A0A0C1H9V5-F1
#
_entry.id   AF-A0A0C1H9V5-F1
#
_cell.length_a   1.000
_cell.length_b   1.000
_cell.length_c   1.000
_cell.angle_alpha   90.00
_cell.angle_beta   90.00
_cell.angle_gamma   90.00
#
_symmetry.space_group_name_H-M   'P 1'
#
loop_
_entity.id
_entity.type
_entity.pdbx_description
1 polymer ?
#
loop_
_entity_poly.entity_id
_entity_poly.type
_entity_poly.pdbx_seq_one_letter_code
_entity_poly.pdbx_strand_id
1 'polypeptide(L)'
;MLETYPTADYAYIVYLCVAILLTLMFAAITGIIGYKVINQAPSQSPYGKMPLRRASDLSYESKERVLRFLFEMHQYDNRMFNLEKAALCRETRRVFSNAITWYGAIKVDWSFLNKRYPGHYVSWGSLSIYQQEVIRSAHSSLEGFQTEYSSPEAAPSKAEKFYTQAVPGPLYVDMEKKILLGWKIVPLTNLEVLVVQKPKSAF
;
A
#
# COMPACT_ATOMS: atom_id res chain seq x y z
N MET A 1 46.88 60.17 9.93
CA MET A 1 45.47 59.73 9.85
C MET A 1 45.50 58.30 9.36
N LEU A 2 45.40 57.33 10.26
CA LEU A 2 45.26 55.91 9.88
C LEU A 2 43.78 55.70 9.58
N GLU A 3 43.45 55.56 8.31
CA GLU A 3 42.10 55.20 7.88
C GLU A 3 41.80 53.79 8.39
N THR A 4 41.00 53.71 9.45
CA THR A 4 40.36 52.48 9.89
C THR A 4 39.33 52.08 8.83
N TYR A 5 39.76 51.29 7.84
CA TYR A 5 38.84 50.67 6.89
C TYR A 5 37.80 49.84 7.65
N PRO A 6 36.51 49.93 7.27
CA PRO A 6 35.43 49.43 8.10
C PRO A 6 35.40 47.91 8.03
N THR A 7 35.75 47.26 9.14
CA THR A 7 35.58 45.81 9.35
C THR A 7 34.12 45.36 9.12
N ALA A 8 33.17 46.30 9.23
CA ALA A 8 31.75 46.12 8.93
C ALA A 8 31.48 45.78 7.44
N ASP A 9 32.23 46.34 6.50
CA ASP A 9 32.03 46.10 5.06
C ASP A 9 32.51 44.71 4.66
N TYR A 10 33.64 44.26 5.20
CA TYR A 10 34.16 42.92 4.97
C TYR A 10 33.25 41.83 5.54
N ALA A 11 32.70 42.05 6.75
CA ALA A 11 31.75 41.12 7.35
C ALA A 11 30.48 40.99 6.49
N TYR A 12 29.95 42.11 5.97
CA TYR A 12 28.77 42.09 5.09
C TYR A 12 29.02 41.31 3.79
N ILE A 13 30.18 41.51 3.15
CA ILE A 13 30.56 40.77 1.95
C ILE A 13 30.65 39.26 2.25
N VAL A 14 31.27 38.88 3.37
CA VAL A 14 31.37 37.47 3.78
C VAL A 14 29.98 36.87 4.01
N TYR A 15 29.09 37.56 4.72
CA TYR A 15 27.72 37.07 4.95
C TYR A 15 26.92 36.95 3.65
N LEU A 16 27.07 37.91 2.72
CA LEU A 16 26.43 37.85 1.41
C LEU A 16 26.94 36.66 0.60
N CYS A 17 28.25 36.41 0.58
CA CYS A 17 28.84 35.24 -0.09
C CYS A 17 28.32 33.93 0.50
N VAL A 18 28.25 33.82 1.84
CA VAL A 18 27.69 32.64 2.52
C VAL A 18 26.20 32.47 2.19
N ALA A 19 25.41 33.54 2.20
CA ALA A 19 23.99 33.50 1.87
C ALA A 19 23.74 33.06 0.41
N ILE A 20 24.53 33.57 -0.53
CA ILE A 20 24.48 33.15 -1.93
C ILE A 20 24.84 31.66 -2.04
N LEU A 21 25.91 31.22 -1.39
CA LEU A 21 26.36 29.83 -1.44
C LEU A 21 25.33 28.86 -0.85
N LEU A 22 24.72 29.21 0.29
CA LEU A 22 23.63 28.43 0.90
C LEU A 22 22.41 28.37 -0.01
N THR A 23 22.06 29.48 -0.67
CA THR A 23 20.93 29.53 -1.61
C THR A 23 21.18 28.65 -2.82
N LEU A 24 22.38 28.69 -3.39
CA LEU A 24 22.80 27.84 -4.50
C LEU A 24 22.82 26.36 -4.09
N MET A 25 23.33 26.03 -2.90
CA MET A 25 23.28 24.67 -2.36
C MET A 25 21.84 24.18 -2.19
N PHE A 26 20.95 25.00 -1.64
CA PHE A 26 19.55 24.65 -1.48
C PHE A 26 18.86 24.42 -2.83
N ALA A 27 19.10 25.29 -3.82
CA ALA A 27 18.59 25.13 -5.18
C ALA A 27 19.13 23.84 -5.84
N ALA A 28 20.42 23.53 -5.67
CA ALA A 28 21.01 22.31 -6.21
C ALA A 28 20.41 21.05 -5.55
N ILE A 29 20.26 21.02 -4.22
CA ILE A 29 19.68 19.90 -3.50
C ILE A 29 18.22 19.67 -3.93
N THR A 30 17.41 20.72 -3.95
CA THR A 30 16.00 20.65 -4.36
C THR A 30 15.86 20.25 -5.83
N GLY A 31 16.73 20.74 -6.71
CA GLY A 31 16.81 20.34 -8.12
C GLY A 31 17.16 18.86 -8.30
N ILE A 32 18.16 18.34 -7.57
CA ILE A 32 18.55 16.93 -7.61
C ILE A 32 17.41 16.04 -7.09
N ILE A 33 16.77 16.42 -5.99
CA ILE A 33 15.63 15.68 -5.43
C ILE A 33 14.46 15.70 -6.42
N GLY A 34 14.11 16.86 -6.97
CA GLY A 34 13.03 17.00 -7.96
C GLY A 34 13.28 16.15 -9.20
N TYR A 35 14.50 16.21 -9.76
CA TYR A 35 14.90 15.38 -10.90
C TYR A 35 14.77 13.89 -10.60
N LYS A 36 15.21 13.45 -9.41
CA LYS A 36 15.06 12.06 -8.98
C LYS A 36 13.60 11.63 -8.78
N VAL A 37 12.73 12.52 -8.33
CA VAL A 37 11.30 12.22 -8.14
C VAL A 37 10.59 12.11 -9.49
N ILE A 38 10.90 12.98 -10.45
CA ILE A 38 10.27 12.97 -11.79
C ILE A 38 10.71 11.75 -12.59
N ASN A 39 11.98 11.38 -12.52
CA ASN A 39 12.54 10.26 -13.28
C ASN A 39 12.48 8.91 -12.55
N GLN A 40 11.64 8.79 -11.52
CA GLN A 40 11.41 7.51 -10.87
C GLN A 40 10.74 6.54 -11.83
N ALA A 41 11.27 5.32 -11.90
CA ALA A 41 10.62 4.23 -12.62
C ALA A 41 9.20 4.01 -12.07
N PRO A 42 8.23 3.61 -12.91
CA PRO A 42 6.88 3.36 -12.47
C PRO A 42 6.88 2.31 -11.36
N SER A 43 6.19 2.62 -10.26
CA SER A 43 6.09 1.72 -9.12
C SER A 43 5.39 0.43 -9.52
N GLN A 44 5.89 -0.70 -9.03
CA GLN A 44 5.43 -2.01 -9.44
C GLN A 44 4.59 -2.68 -8.35
N SER A 45 3.54 -3.37 -8.77
CA SER A 45 2.71 -4.21 -7.93
C SER A 45 3.55 -5.34 -7.33
N PRO A 46 3.32 -5.73 -6.06
CA PRO A 46 3.91 -6.94 -5.49
C PRO A 46 3.50 -8.19 -6.29
N TYR A 47 2.39 -8.12 -7.02
CA TYR A 47 1.86 -9.18 -7.86
C TYR A 47 2.33 -9.02 -9.30
N GLY A 48 3.27 -9.88 -9.72
CA GLY A 48 3.71 -9.97 -11.11
C GLY A 48 4.44 -8.74 -11.67
N LYS A 49 4.79 -7.76 -10.81
CA LYS A 49 5.54 -6.54 -11.16
C LYS A 49 4.84 -5.62 -12.18
N MET A 50 3.52 -5.71 -12.25
CA MET A 50 2.68 -4.86 -13.10
C MET A 50 2.69 -3.40 -12.63
N PRO A 51 2.52 -2.41 -13.53
CA PRO A 51 2.58 -1.01 -13.15
C PRO A 51 1.43 -0.61 -12.20
N LEU A 52 1.76 0.19 -11.19
CA LEU A 52 0.80 0.81 -10.30
C LEU A 52 0.46 2.22 -10.78
N ARG A 53 -0.80 2.60 -10.61
CA ARG A 53 -1.33 3.95 -10.83
C ARG A 53 -1.90 4.50 -9.53
N ARG A 54 -2.19 5.79 -9.49
CA ARG A 54 -2.88 6.38 -8.35
C ARG A 54 -4.35 6.01 -8.42
N ALA A 55 -4.95 5.66 -7.28
CA ALA A 55 -6.38 5.40 -7.22
C ALA A 55 -7.23 6.69 -7.34
N SER A 56 -6.58 7.87 -7.30
CA SER A 56 -7.19 9.15 -7.67
C SER A 56 -7.76 9.15 -9.08
N ASP A 57 -7.24 8.31 -9.97
CA ASP A 57 -7.61 8.29 -11.39
C ASP A 57 -8.87 7.44 -11.65
N LEU A 58 -9.41 6.79 -10.61
CA LEU A 58 -10.68 6.06 -10.68
C LEU A 58 -11.85 7.02 -10.96
N SER A 59 -12.88 6.52 -11.64
CA SER A 59 -14.13 7.25 -11.83
C SER A 59 -14.80 7.52 -10.47
N TYR A 60 -15.56 8.61 -10.39
CA TYR A 60 -16.31 8.96 -9.19
C TYR A 60 -17.18 7.80 -8.70
N GLU A 61 -17.90 7.16 -9.62
CA GLU A 61 -18.76 6.00 -9.30
C GLU A 61 -17.97 4.85 -8.68
N SER A 62 -16.82 4.48 -9.24
CA SER A 62 -15.97 3.42 -8.67
C SER A 62 -15.48 3.77 -7.27
N LYS A 63 -15.10 5.04 -7.04
CA LYS A 63 -14.68 5.50 -5.71
C LYS A 63 -15.83 5.40 -4.71
N GLU A 64 -17.02 5.84 -5.08
CA GLU A 64 -18.21 5.76 -4.23
C GLU A 64 -18.52 4.31 -3.86
N ARG A 65 -18.53 3.39 -4.83
CA ARG A 65 -18.80 1.96 -4.59
C ARG A 65 -17.80 1.34 -3.63
N VAL A 66 -16.52 1.63 -3.77
CA VAL A 66 -15.46 1.17 -2.86
C VAL A 66 -15.72 1.66 -1.44
N LEU A 67 -15.98 2.96 -1.26
CA LEU A 67 -16.20 3.55 0.05
C LEU A 67 -17.49 3.04 0.71
N ARG A 68 -18.57 2.93 -0.07
CA ARG A 68 -19.85 2.37 0.38
C ARG A 68 -19.68 0.92 0.82
N PHE A 69 -19.00 0.09 0.05
CA PHE A 69 -18.72 -1.30 0.41
C PHE A 69 -17.99 -1.40 1.76
N LEU A 70 -16.93 -0.60 1.96
CA LEU A 70 -16.19 -0.58 3.24
C LEU A 70 -17.04 -0.05 4.41
N PHE A 71 -17.89 0.95 4.15
CA PHE A 71 -18.80 1.50 5.15
C PHE A 71 -19.83 0.46 5.63
N GLU A 72 -20.43 -0.29 4.70
CA GLU A 72 -21.43 -1.32 4.96
C GLU A 72 -20.88 -2.52 5.75
N MET A 73 -19.55 -2.74 5.78
CA MET A 73 -18.96 -3.81 6.60
C MET A 73 -19.08 -3.54 8.10
N HIS A 74 -19.27 -2.27 8.52
CA HIS A 74 -19.36 -1.86 9.93
C HIS A 74 -18.24 -2.38 10.84
N GLN A 75 -17.03 -2.56 10.28
CA GLN A 75 -15.87 -3.11 10.99
C GLN A 75 -14.76 -2.06 11.09
N TYR A 76 -14.29 -1.79 12.31
CA TYR A 76 -13.20 -0.83 12.56
C TYR A 76 -11.95 -1.14 11.75
N ASP A 77 -11.58 -2.43 11.68
CA ASP A 77 -10.43 -2.90 10.93
C ASP A 77 -10.63 -2.77 9.41
N ASN A 78 -11.85 -2.57 8.90
CA ASN A 78 -12.18 -2.35 7.49
C ASN A 78 -12.71 -0.94 7.21
N ARG A 79 -12.27 0.05 7.99
CA ARG A 79 -12.65 1.44 7.78
C ARG A 79 -12.32 1.94 6.37
N MET A 80 -13.13 2.90 5.92
CA MET A 80 -12.85 3.68 4.72
C MET A 80 -11.45 4.33 4.79
N PHE A 81 -10.81 4.46 3.65
CA PHE A 81 -9.50 5.10 3.50
C PHE A 81 -9.53 6.16 2.41
N ASN A 82 -8.58 7.10 2.47
CA ASN A 82 -8.48 8.13 1.43
C ASN A 82 -7.92 7.51 0.13
N LEU A 83 -8.75 7.50 -0.92
CA LEU A 83 -8.40 6.99 -2.25
C LEU A 83 -7.31 7.83 -2.94
N GLU A 84 -7.14 9.10 -2.58
CA GLU A 84 -6.02 9.94 -3.06
C GLU A 84 -4.67 9.45 -2.56
N LYS A 85 -4.66 8.76 -1.41
CA LYS A 85 -3.46 8.13 -0.82
C LYS A 85 -3.34 6.65 -1.18
N ALA A 86 -4.19 6.14 -2.06
CA ALA A 86 -4.17 4.75 -2.49
C ALA A 86 -3.57 4.56 -3.89
N ALA A 87 -3.11 3.35 -4.16
CA ALA A 87 -2.63 2.93 -5.46
C ALA A 87 -3.52 1.83 -6.04
N LEU A 88 -3.57 1.76 -7.36
CA LEU A 88 -4.34 0.79 -8.12
C LEU A 88 -3.40 0.02 -9.04
N CYS A 89 -3.49 -1.30 -9.04
CA CYS A 89 -2.98 -2.11 -10.14
C CYS A 89 -4.15 -2.41 -11.09
N ARG A 90 -4.07 -1.99 -12.35
CA ARG A 90 -5.18 -2.16 -13.31
C ARG A 90 -5.35 -3.63 -13.70
N GLU A 91 -4.24 -4.33 -13.80
CA GLU A 91 -4.16 -5.73 -14.25
C GLU A 91 -4.73 -6.67 -13.20
N THR A 92 -4.36 -6.49 -11.93
CA THR A 92 -4.92 -7.28 -10.82
C THR A 92 -6.18 -6.65 -10.21
N ARG A 93 -6.55 -5.43 -10.62
CA ARG A 93 -7.73 -4.67 -10.15
C ARG A 93 -7.73 -4.34 -8.65
N ARG A 94 -6.57 -4.44 -8.01
CA ARG A 94 -6.42 -4.30 -6.55
C ARG A 94 -6.11 -2.87 -6.16
N VAL A 95 -6.83 -2.41 -5.14
CA VAL A 95 -6.63 -1.10 -4.53
C VAL A 95 -5.82 -1.25 -3.24
N PHE A 96 -4.60 -0.73 -3.23
CA PHE A 96 -3.71 -0.71 -2.08
C PHE A 96 -3.89 0.61 -1.32
N SER A 97 -4.47 0.54 -0.12
CA SER A 97 -4.63 1.69 0.78
C SER A 97 -3.28 2.22 1.26
N ASN A 98 -3.16 3.53 1.49
CA ASN A 98 -1.97 4.18 2.07
C ASN A 98 -0.66 3.85 1.32
N ALA A 99 -0.73 3.81 0.00
CA ALA A 99 0.38 3.46 -0.88
C ALA A 99 1.16 4.70 -1.38
N ILE A 100 0.63 5.91 -1.19
CA ILE A 100 1.28 7.14 -1.63
C ILE A 100 2.14 7.72 -0.50
N THR A 101 3.42 7.96 -0.78
CA THR A 101 4.37 8.62 0.12
C THR A 101 4.13 10.13 0.20
N TRP A 102 4.72 10.81 1.19
CA TRP A 102 4.53 12.25 1.39
C TRP A 102 4.97 13.11 0.20
N TYR A 103 5.92 12.63 -0.61
CA TYR A 103 6.40 13.29 -1.83
C TYR A 103 5.70 12.76 -3.10
N GLY A 104 4.59 12.03 -2.97
CA GLY A 104 3.72 11.66 -4.08
C GLY A 104 4.11 10.40 -4.86
N ALA A 105 5.17 9.69 -4.48
CA ALA A 105 5.53 8.42 -5.10
C ALA A 105 4.69 7.25 -4.56
N ILE A 106 4.35 6.30 -5.43
CA ILE A 106 3.67 5.04 -5.03
C ILE A 106 4.72 4.09 -4.44
N LYS A 107 4.47 3.55 -3.25
CA LYS A 107 5.32 2.54 -2.60
C LYS A 107 4.47 1.39 -2.08
N VAL A 108 4.49 0.28 -2.81
CA VAL A 108 3.85 -0.97 -2.40
C VAL A 108 4.86 -2.10 -2.52
N ASP A 109 4.98 -2.88 -1.45
CA ASP A 109 5.81 -4.07 -1.36
C ASP A 109 5.05 -5.09 -0.49
N TRP A 110 5.52 -6.33 -0.40
CA TRP A 110 4.84 -7.41 0.34
C TRP A 110 4.59 -7.13 1.83
N SER A 111 5.21 -6.12 2.43
CA SER A 111 4.85 -5.67 3.77
C SER A 111 3.45 -5.03 3.84
N PHE A 112 2.78 -4.79 2.71
CA PHE A 112 1.42 -4.26 2.68
C PHE A 112 0.44 -5.11 3.51
N LEU A 113 0.65 -6.43 3.60
CA LEU A 113 -0.15 -7.32 4.44
C LEU A 113 -0.07 -6.89 5.91
N ASN A 114 1.17 -6.77 6.41
CA ASN A 114 1.45 -6.34 7.79
C ASN A 114 1.07 -4.89 8.07
N LYS A 115 1.21 -4.00 7.09
CA LYS A 115 0.72 -2.61 7.20
C LYS A 115 -0.80 -2.54 7.27
N ARG A 116 -1.49 -3.47 6.61
CA ARG A 116 -2.96 -3.54 6.61
C ARG A 116 -3.50 -4.05 7.93
N TYR A 117 -2.90 -5.11 8.46
CA TYR A 117 -3.14 -5.64 9.80
C TYR A 117 -1.91 -6.43 10.27
N PRO A 118 -1.35 -6.20 11.46
CA PRO A 118 -0.12 -6.89 11.89
C PRO A 118 -0.31 -8.39 12.16
N GLY A 119 0.51 -9.24 11.53
CA GLY A 119 0.44 -10.69 11.70
C GLY A 119 1.43 -11.52 10.88
N HIS A 120 1.40 -12.83 11.08
CA HIS A 120 2.23 -13.79 10.34
C HIS A 120 1.40 -14.50 9.27
N TYR A 121 1.34 -13.88 8.09
CA TYR A 121 0.47 -14.32 7.01
C TYR A 121 1.09 -15.39 6.11
N VAL A 122 0.37 -16.49 5.95
CA VAL A 122 0.65 -17.54 4.95
C VAL A 122 -0.48 -17.66 3.94
N SER A 123 -0.22 -18.24 2.77
CA SER A 123 -1.26 -18.48 1.77
C SER A 123 -2.24 -19.56 2.23
N TRP A 124 -3.55 -19.35 2.01
CA TRP A 124 -4.59 -20.33 2.36
C TRP A 124 -4.31 -21.74 1.82
N GLY A 125 -3.83 -21.86 0.58
CA GLY A 125 -3.56 -23.15 -0.07
C GLY A 125 -2.37 -23.91 0.51
N SER A 126 -1.51 -23.25 1.29
CA SER A 126 -0.39 -23.90 1.98
C SER A 126 -0.79 -24.61 3.26
N LEU A 127 -2.00 -24.34 3.76
CA LEU A 127 -2.54 -24.96 4.97
C LEU A 127 -2.99 -26.39 4.70
N SER A 128 -2.76 -27.28 5.66
CA SER A 128 -3.34 -28.63 5.63
C SER A 128 -4.86 -28.58 5.73
N ILE A 129 -5.54 -29.63 5.28
CA ILE A 129 -7.02 -29.74 5.35
C ILE A 129 -7.52 -29.52 6.79
N TYR A 130 -6.81 -30.11 7.77
CA TYR A 130 -7.13 -29.92 9.18
C TYR A 130 -7.01 -28.45 9.61
N GLN A 131 -5.93 -27.77 9.22
CA GLN A 131 -5.73 -26.34 9.52
C GLN A 131 -6.81 -25.47 8.87
N GLN A 132 -7.15 -25.75 7.61
CA GLN A 132 -8.23 -25.06 6.91
C GLN A 132 -9.57 -25.22 7.64
N GLU A 133 -9.86 -26.39 8.18
CA GLU A 133 -11.09 -26.64 8.95
C GLU A 133 -11.09 -25.90 10.30
N VAL A 134 -9.96 -25.87 11.00
CA VAL A 134 -9.80 -25.08 12.24
C VAL A 134 -10.03 -23.58 11.98
N ILE A 135 -9.58 -23.07 10.85
CA ILE A 135 -9.83 -21.68 10.46
C ILE A 135 -11.29 -21.50 10.04
N ARG A 136 -11.85 -22.39 9.21
CA ARG A 136 -13.23 -22.32 8.74
C ARG A 136 -14.23 -22.28 9.90
N SER A 137 -14.07 -23.17 10.88
CA SER A 137 -14.92 -23.23 12.07
C SER A 137 -14.87 -21.96 12.94
N ALA A 138 -13.70 -21.30 13.00
CA ALA A 138 -13.50 -20.06 13.74
C ALA A 138 -14.21 -18.83 13.12
N HIS A 139 -14.64 -18.92 11.85
CA HIS A 139 -15.27 -17.82 11.12
C HIS A 139 -16.74 -18.10 10.81
N SER A 140 -17.56 -17.05 10.67
CA SER A 140 -18.99 -17.21 10.36
C SER A 140 -19.21 -17.64 8.91
N SER A 141 -18.40 -17.10 8.00
CA SER A 141 -18.39 -17.46 6.59
C SER A 141 -17.02 -17.13 6.00
N LEU A 142 -16.64 -17.87 4.95
CA LEU A 142 -15.50 -17.54 4.08
C LEU A 142 -15.95 -16.96 2.74
N GLU A 143 -17.24 -16.64 2.60
CA GLU A 143 -17.84 -16.13 1.37
C GLU A 143 -17.13 -14.87 0.87
N GLY A 144 -16.91 -14.85 -0.45
CA GLY A 144 -16.24 -13.78 -1.16
C GLY A 144 -14.71 -13.82 -1.09
N PHE A 145 -14.10 -14.74 -0.34
CA PHE A 145 -12.66 -14.99 -0.38
C PHE A 145 -12.30 -16.10 -1.38
N GLN A 146 -11.08 -16.05 -1.93
CA GLN A 146 -10.54 -17.09 -2.80
C GLN A 146 -10.02 -18.28 -1.99
N THR A 147 -10.82 -19.35 -1.90
CA THR A 147 -10.44 -20.59 -1.21
C THR A 147 -10.15 -21.76 -2.16
N GLU A 148 -10.54 -21.67 -3.41
CA GLU A 148 -10.46 -22.77 -4.39
C GLU A 148 -9.11 -22.80 -5.10
N TYR A 149 -8.65 -21.64 -5.58
CA TYR A 149 -7.42 -21.48 -6.34
C TYR A 149 -6.40 -20.72 -5.50
N SER A 150 -5.72 -21.43 -4.60
CA SER A 150 -4.76 -20.84 -3.65
C SER A 150 -3.40 -21.52 -3.73
N SER A 151 -2.34 -20.76 -3.43
CA SER A 151 -0.98 -21.22 -3.62
C SER A 151 -0.59 -22.24 -2.54
N PRO A 152 0.08 -23.36 -2.90
CA PRO A 152 0.62 -24.29 -1.90
C PRO A 152 1.87 -23.71 -1.19
N GLU A 153 2.45 -22.63 -1.72
CA GLU A 153 3.60 -21.96 -1.12
C GLU A 153 3.16 -21.11 0.07
N ALA A 154 3.78 -21.34 1.22
CA ALA A 154 3.42 -20.66 2.46
C ALA A 154 3.71 -19.16 2.38
N ALA A 155 4.88 -18.78 1.85
CA ALA A 155 5.28 -17.37 1.77
C ALA A 155 4.52 -16.66 0.63
N PRO A 156 3.67 -15.64 0.92
CA PRO A 156 2.89 -14.94 -0.10
C PRO A 156 3.74 -14.39 -1.25
N SER A 157 4.95 -13.94 -0.96
CA SER A 157 5.88 -13.36 -1.93
C SER A 157 6.49 -14.34 -2.92
N LYS A 158 6.40 -15.64 -2.64
CA LYS A 158 6.92 -16.71 -3.49
C LYS A 158 5.83 -17.41 -4.31
N ALA A 159 4.57 -17.06 -4.09
CA ALA A 159 3.45 -17.64 -4.82
C ALA A 159 3.58 -17.40 -6.34
N GLU A 160 3.25 -18.41 -7.12
CA GLU A 160 3.30 -18.34 -8.58
C GLU A 160 2.32 -17.30 -9.14
N LYS A 161 2.64 -16.77 -10.33
CA LYS A 161 1.83 -15.73 -10.99
C LYS A 161 0.36 -16.13 -11.10
N PHE A 162 0.09 -17.38 -11.46
CA PHE A 162 -1.27 -17.94 -11.58
C PHE A 162 -2.11 -17.66 -10.33
N TYR A 163 -1.64 -18.08 -9.15
CA TYR A 163 -2.36 -17.85 -7.88
C TYR A 163 -2.43 -16.37 -7.54
N THR A 164 -1.33 -15.64 -7.72
CA THR A 164 -1.31 -14.21 -7.38
C THR A 164 -2.20 -13.35 -8.26
N GLN A 165 -2.60 -13.81 -9.45
CA GLN A 165 -3.46 -13.08 -10.37
C GLN A 165 -4.91 -13.57 -10.37
N ALA A 166 -5.25 -14.53 -9.51
CA ALA A 166 -6.62 -14.99 -9.31
C ALA A 166 -7.57 -13.84 -8.92
N VAL A 167 -8.85 -14.01 -9.27
CA VAL A 167 -9.94 -13.09 -8.94
C VAL A 167 -11.11 -13.91 -8.37
N PRO A 168 -11.54 -13.69 -7.10
CA PRO A 168 -10.92 -12.81 -6.13
C PRO A 168 -9.45 -13.16 -5.87
N GLY A 169 -8.68 -12.18 -5.43
CA GLY A 169 -7.27 -12.32 -5.11
C GLY A 169 -7.02 -13.26 -3.93
N PRO A 170 -5.75 -13.60 -3.68
CA PRO A 170 -5.40 -14.63 -2.70
C PRO A 170 -5.93 -14.33 -1.30
N LEU A 171 -6.32 -15.39 -0.60
CA LEU A 171 -6.60 -15.36 0.83
C LEU A 171 -5.31 -15.67 1.62
N TYR A 172 -5.03 -14.83 2.62
CA TYR A 172 -3.94 -15.01 3.56
C TYR A 172 -4.47 -15.24 4.97
N VAL A 173 -3.74 -16.05 5.74
CA VAL A 173 -4.15 -16.45 7.08
C VAL A 173 -3.01 -16.24 8.06
N ASP A 174 -3.31 -15.57 9.16
CA ASP A 174 -2.51 -15.65 10.38
C ASP A 174 -3.05 -16.82 11.22
N MET A 175 -2.28 -17.91 11.30
CA MET A 175 -2.71 -19.15 11.95
C MET A 175 -2.86 -19.02 13.47
N GLU A 176 -2.02 -18.20 14.10
CA GLU A 176 -2.03 -18.02 15.55
C GLU A 176 -3.27 -17.25 15.99
N LYS A 177 -3.54 -16.12 15.33
CA LYS A 177 -4.69 -15.26 15.64
C LYS A 177 -5.97 -15.70 14.93
N LYS A 178 -5.87 -16.64 13.99
CA LYS A 178 -6.93 -17.06 13.07
C LYS A 178 -7.53 -15.90 12.28
N ILE A 179 -6.72 -14.91 11.94
CA ILE A 179 -7.16 -13.72 11.19
C ILE A 179 -7.03 -13.99 9.70
N LEU A 180 -8.09 -13.66 8.98
CA LEU A 180 -8.09 -13.70 7.53
C LEU A 180 -7.77 -12.32 6.98
N LEU A 181 -6.90 -12.29 5.99
CA LEU A 181 -6.61 -11.10 5.21
C LEU A 181 -6.75 -11.48 3.75
N GLY A 182 -7.80 -11.01 3.09
CA GLY A 182 -8.13 -11.47 1.74
C GLY A 182 -8.69 -10.37 0.86
N TRP A 183 -8.48 -10.51 -0.45
CA TRP A 183 -9.06 -9.61 -1.43
C TRP A 183 -10.53 -9.95 -1.64
N LYS A 184 -11.39 -8.94 -1.56
CA LYS A 184 -12.82 -9.05 -1.88
C LYS A 184 -13.16 -8.12 -3.02
N ILE A 185 -13.97 -8.63 -3.95
CA ILE A 185 -14.52 -7.85 -5.06
C ILE A 185 -15.54 -6.86 -4.51
N VAL A 186 -15.40 -5.59 -4.89
CA VAL A 186 -16.36 -4.55 -4.55
C VAL A 186 -17.59 -4.70 -5.46
N PRO A 187 -18.81 -4.82 -4.90
CA PRO A 187 -20.03 -5.04 -5.68
C PRO A 187 -20.22 -4.03 -6.82
N LEU A 188 -20.67 -4.52 -7.97
CA LEU A 188 -20.92 -3.74 -9.19
C LEU A 188 -19.67 -3.04 -9.77
N THR A 189 -18.49 -3.48 -9.35
CA THR A 189 -17.22 -3.04 -9.94
C THR A 189 -16.35 -4.25 -10.24
N ASN A 190 -15.23 -4.03 -10.91
CA ASN A 190 -14.19 -5.04 -11.08
C ASN A 190 -13.06 -4.89 -10.05
N LEU A 191 -13.18 -3.96 -9.10
CA LEU A 191 -12.13 -3.62 -8.16
C LEU A 191 -12.11 -4.57 -6.96
N GLU A 192 -10.93 -4.75 -6.38
CA GLU A 192 -10.73 -5.53 -5.17
C GLU A 192 -10.13 -4.68 -4.06
N VAL A 193 -10.61 -4.88 -2.83
CA VAL A 193 -10.06 -4.28 -1.61
C VAL A 193 -9.61 -5.35 -0.64
N LEU A 194 -8.56 -5.04 0.12
CA LEU A 194 -7.99 -5.96 1.11
C LEU A 194 -8.77 -5.86 2.43
N VAL A 195 -9.52 -6.92 2.73
CA VAL A 195 -10.41 -7.04 3.88
C VAL A 195 -9.76 -7.88 4.97
N VAL A 196 -9.87 -7.40 6.21
CA VAL A 196 -9.53 -8.14 7.42
C VAL A 196 -10.79 -8.81 7.94
N GLN A 197 -10.74 -10.10 8.27
CA GLN A 197 -11.82 -10.77 8.99
C GLN A 197 -11.26 -11.45 10.24
N LYS A 198 -11.81 -11.09 11.40
CA LYS A 198 -11.46 -11.64 12.71
C LYS A 198 -12.33 -12.87 13.01
N PRO A 199 -11.85 -13.83 13.83
CA PRO A 199 -12.66 -14.97 14.24
C PRO A 199 -13.86 -14.53 15.09
N LYS A 200 -14.90 -15.37 15.18
CA LYS A 200 -16.13 -15.13 15.95
C LYS A 200 -15.87 -14.72 17.40
N SER A 201 -14.84 -15.29 18.02
CA SER A 201 -14.49 -15.07 19.43
C SER A 201 -13.78 -13.74 19.72
N ALA A 202 -13.48 -12.93 18.70
CA ALA A 202 -12.76 -11.66 18.84
C ALA A 202 -13.67 -10.42 18.79
N PHE A 203 -14.96 -10.62 19.05
CA PHE A 203 -16.01 -9.61 19.11
C PHE A 203 -16.73 -9.67 20.45
#